data_AF-A0A9E2MJ74-F1
#
_entry.id   AF-A0A9E2MJ74-F1
#
_cell.length_a   1.000
_cell.length_b   1.000
_cell.length_c   1.000
_cell.angle_alpha   90.00
_cell.angle_beta   90.00
_cell.angle_gamma   90.00
#
_symmetry.space_group_name_H-M   'P 1'
#
loop_
_entity.id
_entity.type
_entity.pdbx_description
1 polymer ?
#
loop_
_entity_poly.entity_id
_entity_poly.type
_entity_poly.pdbx_seq_one_letter_code
_entity_poly.pdbx_strand_id
1 'polypeptide(L)'
;MTFLGLAAGAWSYADWRNDYFFVTNVRVVWRERILLRGSSRQETPLRTIQSLNVQTRNILARALQMGDVIVRTFNSELRMTDVYHPERMKNMIEGFLQKSRQRSRRAEHAAIRQTIRRQLGYQVEDIIPEEPEEVPPAAREKTRRLAIFKTRIVDGGIITYRKHWYIFFKGAWLPSLLLISVLLFSAGLLPTMFEAIFKNKQPIWSLVYLIPLGLFLWWLYEYMDWRNDIYRVTRNQIIDREKSPFGKESFRSAPVANIQSLGHKIPGLIGLILNVGDVHINVGDATFTFDGVHDPALVHQDVSRRMEELGAEEESARVTQEHGRMATWLDIYHDETKNNRPTEDDPDIN
;
A
#
# COMPACT_ATOMS: atom_id res chain seq x y z
N MET A 1 -15.19 -41.12 8.34
CA MET A 1 -13.77 -40.88 7.94
C MET A 1 -13.62 -40.48 6.47
N THR A 2 -14.28 -41.16 5.52
CA THR A 2 -14.20 -40.85 4.07
C THR A 2 -14.71 -39.46 3.68
N PHE A 3 -15.85 -39.00 4.24
CA PHE A 3 -16.39 -37.65 3.97
C PHE A 3 -15.48 -36.51 4.43
N LEU A 4 -14.79 -36.67 5.57
CA LEU A 4 -13.82 -35.70 6.08
C LEU A 4 -12.59 -35.62 5.17
N GLY A 5 -12.13 -36.76 4.65
CA GLY A 5 -11.04 -36.81 3.66
C GLY A 5 -11.41 -36.13 2.34
N LEU A 6 -12.62 -36.38 1.82
CA LEU A 6 -13.12 -35.72 0.61
C LEU A 6 -13.31 -34.21 0.82
N ALA A 7 -13.85 -33.79 1.97
CA ALA A 7 -13.99 -32.39 2.31
C ALA A 7 -12.63 -31.69 2.45
N ALA A 8 -11.65 -32.33 3.11
CA ALA A 8 -10.29 -31.82 3.20
C ALA A 8 -9.61 -31.74 1.82
N GLY A 9 -9.78 -32.75 0.97
CA GLY A 9 -9.25 -32.75 -0.40
C GLY A 9 -9.87 -31.65 -1.26
N ALA A 10 -11.19 -31.49 -1.20
CA ALA A 10 -11.92 -30.42 -1.91
C ALA A 10 -11.51 -29.03 -1.39
N TRP A 11 -11.31 -28.89 -0.07
CA TRP A 11 -10.81 -27.66 0.54
C TRP A 11 -9.41 -27.31 0.02
N SER A 12 -8.46 -28.25 0.09
CA SER A 12 -7.09 -28.03 -0.39
C SER A 12 -7.03 -27.75 -1.88
N TYR A 13 -7.86 -28.42 -2.69
CA TYR A 13 -7.96 -28.14 -4.13
C TYR A 13 -8.51 -26.74 -4.40
N ALA A 14 -9.55 -26.33 -3.67
CA ALA A 14 -10.14 -25.01 -3.83
C ALA A 14 -9.20 -23.89 -3.37
N ASP A 15 -8.43 -24.13 -2.31
CA ASP A 15 -7.35 -23.24 -1.83
C ASP A 15 -6.27 -23.07 -2.90
N TRP A 16 -5.70 -24.19 -3.38
CA TRP A 16 -4.68 -24.19 -4.44
C TRP A 16 -5.16 -23.51 -5.73
N ARG A 17 -6.42 -23.72 -6.13
CA ARG A 17 -6.97 -23.12 -7.36
C ARG A 17 -7.12 -21.59 -7.26
N ASN A 18 -7.24 -21.04 -6.07
CA ASN A 18 -7.50 -19.62 -5.86
C ASN A 18 -6.24 -18.75 -5.78
N ASP A 19 -5.07 -19.37 -5.62
CA ASP A 19 -3.80 -18.66 -5.53
C ASP A 19 -3.21 -18.42 -6.90
N TYR A 20 -2.79 -17.18 -7.15
CA TYR A 20 -2.19 -16.83 -8.43
C TYR A 20 -1.14 -15.74 -8.33
N PHE A 21 -0.24 -15.80 -9.29
CA PHE A 21 0.83 -14.85 -9.50
C PHE A 21 0.68 -14.24 -10.87
N PHE A 22 0.85 -12.93 -10.97
CA PHE A 22 0.97 -12.28 -12.27
C PHE A 22 2.07 -11.23 -12.24
N VAL A 23 2.76 -11.13 -13.37
CA VAL A 23 3.89 -10.23 -13.57
C VAL A 23 3.49 -9.28 -14.70
N THR A 24 3.61 -7.99 -14.44
CA THR A 24 3.38 -6.93 -15.42
C THR A 24 4.70 -6.24 -15.77
N ASN A 25 4.67 -5.32 -16.74
CA ASN A 25 5.78 -4.44 -17.08
C ASN A 25 6.11 -3.38 -16.01
N VAL A 26 5.28 -3.23 -14.96
CA VAL A 26 5.46 -2.22 -13.90
C VAL A 26 5.62 -2.85 -12.51
N ARG A 27 4.98 -3.99 -12.24
CA ARG A 27 4.95 -4.65 -10.93
C ARG A 27 4.82 -6.18 -11.00
N VAL A 28 5.28 -6.84 -9.94
CA VAL A 28 4.96 -8.24 -9.61
C VAL A 28 3.85 -8.24 -8.55
N VAL A 29 2.83 -9.07 -8.74
CA VAL A 29 1.70 -9.19 -7.81
C VAL A 29 1.51 -10.63 -7.40
N TRP A 30 1.33 -10.83 -6.10
CA TRP A 30 0.87 -12.07 -5.50
C TRP A 30 -0.49 -11.85 -4.86
N ARG A 31 -1.43 -12.77 -5.12
CA ARG A 31 -2.73 -12.80 -4.44
C ARG A 31 -3.00 -14.19 -3.90
N GLU A 32 -3.36 -14.24 -2.62
CA GLU A 32 -3.78 -15.44 -1.91
C GLU A 32 -5.23 -15.26 -1.45
N ARG A 33 -6.08 -16.25 -1.70
CA ARG A 33 -7.47 -16.22 -1.23
C ARG A 33 -7.86 -17.56 -0.62
N ILE A 34 -7.71 -17.63 0.70
CA ILE A 34 -8.17 -18.75 1.49
C ILE A 34 -9.68 -18.61 1.73
N LEU A 35 -10.47 -19.55 1.19
CA LEU A 35 -11.92 -19.59 1.39
C LEU A 35 -12.24 -19.48 2.89
N LEU A 36 -13.17 -18.59 3.26
CA LEU A 36 -13.66 -18.36 4.64
C LEU A 36 -12.61 -17.94 5.70
N ARG A 37 -11.31 -17.92 5.39
CA ARG A 37 -10.25 -17.49 6.33
C ARG A 37 -9.76 -16.06 6.05
N GLY A 38 -9.77 -15.63 4.79
CA GLY A 38 -9.38 -14.26 4.45
C GLY A 38 -8.90 -14.09 3.01
N SER A 39 -8.42 -12.90 2.70
CA SER A 39 -7.74 -12.60 1.44
C SER A 39 -6.50 -11.75 1.68
N SER A 40 -5.43 -12.05 0.97
CA SER A 40 -4.17 -11.32 1.00
C SER A 40 -3.74 -10.95 -0.41
N ARG A 41 -3.19 -9.75 -0.59
CA ARG A 41 -2.57 -9.32 -1.85
C ARG A 41 -1.32 -8.53 -1.54
N GLN A 42 -0.22 -8.84 -2.21
CA GLN A 42 1.05 -8.13 -2.09
C GLN A 42 1.55 -7.72 -3.47
N GLU A 43 2.04 -6.49 -3.58
CA GLU A 43 2.57 -5.89 -4.79
C GLU A 43 3.96 -5.33 -4.57
N THR A 44 4.83 -5.61 -5.54
CA THR A 44 6.21 -5.13 -5.57
C THR A 44 6.48 -4.50 -6.95
N PRO A 45 6.71 -3.17 -7.04
CA PRO A 45 7.11 -2.52 -8.28
C PRO A 45 8.41 -3.11 -8.84
N LEU A 46 8.53 -3.24 -10.17
CA LEU A 46 9.73 -3.80 -10.80
C LEU A 46 10.99 -3.00 -10.45
N ARG A 47 10.88 -1.67 -10.36
CA ARG A 47 12.00 -0.78 -10.04
C ARG A 47 12.60 -1.00 -8.64
N THR A 48 11.83 -1.57 -7.71
CA THR A 48 12.26 -1.78 -6.31
C THR A 48 12.86 -3.18 -6.08
N ILE A 49 12.76 -4.07 -7.08
CA ILE A 49 13.32 -5.43 -7.03
C ILE A 49 14.85 -5.36 -7.05
N GLN A 50 15.48 -5.92 -6.03
CA GLN A 50 16.94 -6.00 -5.90
C GLN A 50 17.48 -7.33 -6.40
N SER A 51 16.84 -8.44 -6.02
CA SER A 51 17.28 -9.77 -6.44
C SER A 51 16.12 -10.75 -6.60
N LEU A 52 16.33 -11.72 -7.48
CA LEU A 52 15.43 -12.83 -7.75
C LEU A 52 16.17 -14.13 -7.48
N ASN A 53 15.63 -14.96 -6.59
CA ASN A 53 16.23 -16.23 -6.22
C ASN A 53 15.24 -17.37 -6.42
N VAL A 54 15.74 -18.55 -6.77
CA VAL A 54 14.94 -19.78 -6.87
C VAL A 54 15.36 -20.72 -5.75
N GLN A 55 14.39 -21.26 -5.02
CA GLN A 55 14.61 -22.26 -3.99
C GLN A 55 13.79 -23.51 -4.27
N THR A 56 14.44 -24.67 -4.36
CA THR A 56 13.76 -25.97 -4.44
C THR A 56 13.86 -26.66 -3.09
N ARG A 57 12.72 -27.09 -2.51
CA ARG A 57 12.70 -27.73 -1.19
C ARG A 57 13.43 -29.08 -1.19
N ASN A 58 13.04 -29.98 -2.10
CA ASN A 58 13.51 -31.37 -2.12
C ASN A 58 13.89 -31.84 -3.55
N ILE A 59 14.56 -33.00 -3.65
CA ILE A 59 14.94 -33.63 -4.94
C ILE A 59 13.70 -33.93 -5.79
N LEU A 60 12.60 -34.37 -5.18
CA LEU A 60 11.34 -34.61 -5.89
C LEU A 60 10.76 -33.33 -6.49
N ALA A 61 10.79 -32.22 -5.77
CA ALA A 61 10.35 -30.92 -6.29
C ALA A 61 11.21 -30.50 -7.49
N ARG A 62 12.53 -30.74 -7.44
CA ARG A 62 13.44 -30.50 -8.58
C ARG A 62 13.10 -31.40 -9.77
N ALA A 63 12.83 -32.69 -9.54
CA ALA A 63 12.45 -33.63 -10.59
C ALA A 63 11.12 -33.25 -11.26
N LEU A 64 10.16 -32.74 -10.47
CA LEU A 64 8.87 -32.23 -10.94
C LEU A 64 8.94 -30.78 -11.48
N GLN A 65 10.13 -30.17 -11.49
CA GLN A 65 10.36 -28.78 -11.90
C GLN A 65 9.49 -27.77 -11.13
N MET A 66 9.26 -28.05 -9.85
CA MET A 66 8.54 -27.19 -8.92
C MET A 66 9.52 -26.53 -7.95
N GLY A 67 9.28 -25.26 -7.64
CA GLY A 67 10.06 -24.56 -6.64
C GLY A 67 9.50 -23.17 -6.33
N ASP A 68 10.12 -22.53 -5.36
CA ASP A 68 9.73 -21.21 -4.90
C ASP A 68 10.56 -20.14 -5.62
N VAL A 69 9.90 -19.10 -6.15
CA VAL A 69 10.56 -17.90 -6.70
C VAL A 69 10.48 -16.78 -5.68
N ILE A 70 11.62 -16.27 -5.26
CA ILE A 70 11.74 -15.30 -4.18
C ILE A 70 12.17 -13.96 -4.76
N VAL A 71 11.25 -13.00 -4.70
CA VAL A 71 11.46 -11.62 -5.12
C VAL A 71 11.84 -10.79 -3.90
N ARG A 72 13.09 -10.32 -3.85
CA ARG A 72 13.58 -9.50 -2.74
C ARG A 72 13.64 -8.03 -3.13
N THR A 73 13.07 -7.21 -2.26
CA THR A 73 13.30 -5.77 -2.17
C THR A 73 14.18 -5.50 -0.95
N PHE A 74 14.47 -4.23 -0.68
CA PHE A 74 15.33 -3.86 0.44
C PHE A 74 14.77 -4.29 1.82
N ASN A 75 13.46 -4.15 2.05
CA ASN A 75 12.83 -4.48 3.35
C ASN A 75 11.74 -5.56 3.28
N SER A 76 11.50 -6.14 2.11
CA SER A 76 10.43 -7.13 1.95
C SER A 76 10.79 -8.23 0.96
N GLU A 77 10.33 -9.43 1.29
CA GLU A 77 10.45 -10.62 0.44
C GLU A 77 9.05 -11.04 0.01
N LEU A 78 8.82 -11.14 -1.30
CA LEU A 78 7.62 -11.76 -1.87
C LEU A 78 8.02 -13.16 -2.34
N ARG A 79 7.42 -14.17 -1.72
CA ARG A 79 7.68 -15.57 -2.03
C ARG A 79 6.56 -16.14 -2.88
N MET A 80 6.90 -16.57 -4.08
CA MET A 80 6.00 -17.28 -4.97
C MET A 80 6.19 -18.77 -4.72
N THR A 81 5.27 -19.41 -4.02
CA THR A 81 5.39 -20.82 -3.63
C THR A 81 4.91 -21.76 -4.71
N ASP A 82 5.58 -22.92 -4.82
CA ASP A 82 5.15 -24.05 -5.65
C ASP A 82 4.93 -23.69 -7.14
N VAL A 83 5.77 -22.78 -7.66
CA VAL A 83 5.75 -22.34 -9.06
C VAL A 83 6.25 -23.46 -9.96
N TYR A 84 5.46 -23.76 -11.00
CA TYR A 84 5.88 -24.67 -12.06
C TYR A 84 6.92 -23.99 -12.96
N HIS A 85 8.06 -24.64 -13.17
CA HIS A 85 9.25 -24.09 -13.84
C HIS A 85 9.76 -22.77 -13.22
N PRO A 86 10.27 -22.78 -11.97
CA PRO A 86 10.66 -21.56 -11.26
C PRO A 86 11.79 -20.80 -11.98
N GLU A 87 12.72 -21.49 -12.66
CA GLU A 87 13.77 -20.86 -13.46
C GLU A 87 13.21 -20.11 -14.68
N ARG A 88 12.18 -20.64 -15.35
CA ARG A 88 11.54 -19.93 -16.47
C ARG A 88 10.81 -18.68 -15.97
N MET A 89 10.12 -18.78 -14.83
CA MET A 89 9.47 -17.63 -14.20
C MET A 89 10.49 -16.55 -13.82
N LYS A 90 11.60 -16.93 -13.18
CA LYS A 90 12.72 -16.02 -12.89
C LYS A 90 13.23 -15.34 -14.15
N ASN A 91 13.57 -16.10 -15.20
CA ASN A 91 14.07 -15.55 -16.45
C ASN A 91 13.06 -14.63 -17.15
N MET A 92 11.76 -14.90 -17.02
CA MET A 92 10.70 -14.03 -17.53
C MET A 92 10.68 -12.68 -16.78
N ILE A 93 10.74 -12.70 -15.45
CA ILE A 93 10.80 -11.47 -14.63
C ILE A 93 12.09 -10.69 -14.92
N GLU A 94 13.23 -11.37 -15.02
CA GLU A 94 14.50 -10.75 -15.43
C GLU A 94 14.41 -10.12 -16.82
N GLY A 95 13.73 -10.77 -17.77
CA GLY A 95 13.46 -10.22 -19.08
C GLY A 95 12.63 -8.94 -19.03
N PHE A 96 11.60 -8.87 -18.18
CA PHE A 96 10.82 -7.63 -17.97
C PHE A 96 11.67 -6.52 -17.35
N LEU A 97 12.51 -6.85 -16.36
CA LEU A 97 13.44 -5.90 -15.74
C LEU A 97 14.46 -5.35 -16.75
N GLN A 98 15.04 -6.23 -17.57
CA GLN A 98 15.98 -5.82 -18.62
C GLN A 98 15.31 -4.95 -19.68
N LYS A 99 14.11 -5.33 -20.16
CA LYS A 99 13.34 -4.53 -21.11
C LYS A 99 12.97 -3.14 -20.55
N SER A 100 12.53 -3.07 -19.29
CA SER A 100 12.24 -1.80 -18.63
C SER A 100 13.48 -0.89 -18.58
N ARG A 101 14.64 -1.44 -18.18
CA ARG A 101 15.93 -0.71 -18.18
C ARG A 101 16.37 -0.28 -19.57
N GLN A 102 16.21 -1.14 -20.58
CA GLN A 102 16.52 -0.80 -21.96
C GLN A 102 15.61 0.30 -22.51
N ARG A 103 14.31 0.29 -22.17
CA ARG A 103 13.36 1.34 -22.55
C ARG A 103 13.76 2.68 -21.95
N SER A 104 14.11 2.71 -20.67
CA SER A 104 14.62 3.92 -19.99
C SER A 104 15.89 4.46 -20.66
N ARG A 105 16.88 3.62 -20.95
CA ARG A 105 18.10 4.02 -21.68
C ARG A 105 17.82 4.53 -23.09
N ARG A 106 16.89 3.90 -23.82
CA ARG A 106 16.51 4.34 -25.18
C ARG A 106 15.81 5.70 -25.13
N ALA A 107 14.93 5.92 -24.16
CA ALA A 107 14.29 7.21 -23.93
C ALA A 107 15.33 8.29 -23.61
N GLU A 108 16.31 7.99 -22.75
CA GLU A 108 17.43 8.87 -22.43
C GLU A 108 18.26 9.23 -23.68
N HIS A 109 18.67 8.24 -24.48
CA HIS A 109 19.40 8.51 -25.72
C HIS A 109 18.57 9.29 -26.77
N ALA A 110 17.26 9.07 -26.82
CA ALA A 110 16.37 9.80 -27.72
C ALA A 110 16.25 11.27 -27.29
N ALA A 111 16.07 11.51 -25.99
CA ALA A 111 16.06 12.83 -25.36
C ALA A 111 17.35 13.62 -25.64
N ILE A 112 18.53 12.97 -25.49
CA ILE A 112 19.83 13.56 -25.81
C ILE A 112 19.88 14.01 -27.28
N ARG A 113 19.50 13.11 -28.22
CA ARG A 113 19.52 13.42 -29.66
C ARG A 113 18.57 14.56 -30.01
N GLN A 114 17.39 14.61 -29.39
CA GLN A 114 16.40 15.66 -29.63
C GLN A 114 16.92 17.03 -29.18
N THR A 115 17.58 17.09 -28.01
CA THR A 115 18.17 18.31 -27.46
C THR A 115 19.28 18.85 -28.38
N ILE A 116 20.21 18.00 -28.80
CA ILE A 116 21.29 18.37 -29.74
C ILE A 116 20.72 18.93 -31.05
N ARG A 117 19.73 18.24 -31.64
CA ARG A 117 19.12 18.68 -32.91
C ARG A 117 18.46 20.05 -32.79
N ARG A 118 17.73 20.29 -31.69
CA ARG A 118 17.05 21.56 -31.43
C ARG A 118 18.05 22.72 -31.33
N GLN A 119 19.21 22.51 -30.70
CA GLN A 119 20.24 23.54 -30.61
C GLN A 119 21.00 23.78 -31.91
N LEU A 120 21.26 22.73 -32.68
CA LEU A 120 21.89 22.84 -34.00
C LEU A 120 20.95 23.43 -35.08
N GLY A 121 19.72 23.84 -34.71
CA GLY A 121 18.75 24.44 -35.62
C GLY A 121 18.16 23.46 -36.64
N TYR A 122 18.31 22.15 -36.43
CA TYR A 122 17.65 21.16 -37.27
C TYR A 122 16.15 21.17 -36.99
N GLN A 123 15.33 20.98 -38.03
CA GLN A 123 13.92 20.68 -37.84
C GLN A 123 13.80 19.35 -37.08
N VAL A 124 13.40 19.46 -35.82
CA VAL A 124 13.08 18.32 -34.98
C VAL A 124 11.65 17.95 -35.32
N GLU A 125 11.47 16.86 -36.06
CA GLU A 125 10.19 16.15 -36.03
C GLU A 125 9.95 15.80 -34.56
N ASP A 126 8.88 16.32 -33.95
CA ASP A 126 8.52 15.95 -32.59
C ASP A 126 8.19 14.45 -32.62
N ILE A 127 9.19 13.63 -32.28
CA ILE A 127 8.97 12.23 -31.96
C ILE A 127 8.11 12.29 -30.71
N ILE A 128 6.81 12.13 -30.88
CA ILE A 128 5.84 12.03 -29.79
C ILE A 128 6.43 10.99 -28.84
N PRO A 129 6.81 11.37 -27.61
CA PRO A 129 7.25 10.40 -26.62
C PRO A 129 6.16 9.34 -26.56
N GLU A 130 6.52 8.07 -26.72
CA GLU A 130 5.58 6.95 -26.58
C GLU A 130 4.91 7.13 -25.21
N GLU A 131 3.69 7.66 -25.24
CA GLU A 131 2.98 8.11 -24.05
C GLU A 131 2.98 6.93 -23.09
N PRO A 132 3.34 7.13 -21.80
CA PRO A 132 3.29 6.03 -20.85
C PRO A 132 1.90 5.41 -20.97
N GLU A 133 1.82 4.11 -21.30
CA GLU A 133 0.57 3.37 -21.47
C GLU A 133 -0.42 3.88 -20.44
N GLU A 134 -1.48 4.56 -20.90
CA GLU A 134 -2.48 5.13 -20.01
C GLU A 134 -2.96 4.00 -19.12
N VAL A 135 -2.60 4.06 -17.84
CA VAL A 135 -3.07 3.08 -16.86
C VAL A 135 -4.59 3.19 -16.93
N PRO A 136 -5.31 2.12 -17.33
CA PRO A 136 -6.74 2.20 -17.51
C PRO A 136 -7.34 2.82 -16.25
N PRO A 137 -8.17 3.87 -16.37
CA PRO A 137 -8.72 4.52 -15.20
C PRO A 137 -9.37 3.43 -14.35
N ALA A 138 -8.81 3.25 -13.15
CA ALA A 138 -9.29 2.31 -12.15
C ALA A 138 -10.81 2.30 -12.20
N ALA A 139 -11.41 1.17 -12.62
CA ALA A 139 -12.85 1.05 -12.71
C ALA A 139 -13.42 1.50 -11.36
N ARG A 140 -14.04 2.68 -11.34
CA ARG A 140 -14.69 3.21 -10.14
C ARG A 140 -15.82 2.24 -9.84
N GLU A 141 -15.57 1.28 -8.97
CA GLU A 141 -16.65 0.47 -8.42
C GLU A 141 -17.63 1.44 -7.75
N LYS A 142 -18.76 1.68 -8.43
CA LYS A 142 -19.90 2.42 -7.91
C LYS A 142 -20.60 1.56 -6.87
N THR A 143 -19.90 1.18 -5.81
CA THR A 143 -20.50 0.48 -4.68
C THR A 143 -21.16 1.54 -3.81
N ARG A 144 -22.39 1.91 -4.22
CA ARG A 144 -23.28 2.85 -3.52
C ARG A 144 -23.86 2.14 -2.29
N ARG A 145 -23.00 1.76 -1.33
CA ARG A 145 -23.43 1.29 0.00
C ARG A 145 -23.60 2.50 0.92
N LEU A 146 -24.56 2.39 1.84
CA LEU A 146 -25.06 3.48 2.69
C LEU A 146 -23.94 4.41 3.19
N ALA A 147 -24.03 5.67 2.77
CA ALA A 147 -23.06 6.74 3.02
C ALA A 147 -22.98 7.22 4.49
N ILE A 148 -23.50 6.43 5.43
CA ILE A 148 -23.62 6.79 6.85
C ILE A 148 -22.32 6.49 7.61
N PHE A 149 -21.43 5.65 7.05
CA PHE A 149 -20.14 5.28 7.64
C PHE A 149 -18.98 5.57 6.69
N LYS A 150 -18.85 6.82 6.21
CA LYS A 150 -17.71 7.23 5.37
C LYS A 150 -16.40 7.18 6.16
N THR A 151 -15.71 6.04 6.12
CA THR A 151 -14.35 5.87 6.67
C THR A 151 -13.29 6.46 5.74
N ARG A 152 -13.59 6.61 4.44
CA ARG A 152 -12.74 7.26 3.44
C ARG A 152 -13.30 8.64 3.09
N ILE A 153 -12.49 9.67 3.29
CA ILE A 153 -12.82 11.07 2.99
C ILE A 153 -11.77 11.58 2.00
N VAL A 154 -12.21 12.05 0.83
CA VAL A 154 -11.34 12.64 -0.18
C VAL A 154 -11.57 14.15 -0.17
N ASP A 155 -10.55 14.90 0.21
CA ASP A 155 -10.62 16.37 0.29
C ASP A 155 -9.34 16.98 -0.27
N GLY A 156 -9.45 17.90 -1.24
CA GLY A 156 -8.30 18.62 -1.82
C GLY A 156 -7.16 17.73 -2.35
N GLY A 157 -7.45 16.50 -2.79
CA GLY A 157 -6.42 15.55 -3.23
C GLY A 157 -5.69 14.82 -2.10
N ILE A 158 -6.13 14.97 -0.84
CA ILE A 158 -5.72 14.16 0.30
C ILE A 158 -6.80 13.13 0.58
N ILE A 159 -6.41 11.87 0.72
CA ILE A 159 -7.33 10.79 1.06
C ILE A 159 -7.10 10.44 2.52
N THR A 160 -8.12 10.69 3.34
CA THR A 160 -8.10 10.37 4.78
C THR A 160 -8.89 9.10 5.01
N TYR A 161 -8.28 8.14 5.71
CA TYR A 161 -8.88 6.90 6.14
C TYR A 161 -9.01 6.87 7.66
N ARG A 162 -10.10 6.27 8.12
CA ARG A 162 -10.39 6.05 9.53
C ARG A 162 -10.60 4.56 9.79
N LYS A 163 -10.25 4.14 11.01
CA LYS A 163 -10.54 2.81 11.54
C LYS A 163 -12.03 2.50 11.40
N HIS A 164 -12.37 1.30 10.95
CA HIS A 164 -13.77 0.87 10.83
C HIS A 164 -14.39 0.68 12.23
N TRP A 165 -15.70 0.89 12.37
CA TRP A 165 -16.44 0.75 13.64
C TRP A 165 -16.31 -0.66 14.24
N TYR A 166 -16.14 -1.69 13.41
CA TYR A 166 -15.86 -3.06 13.88
C TYR A 166 -14.65 -3.12 14.82
N ILE A 167 -13.58 -2.34 14.57
CA ILE A 167 -12.41 -2.31 15.46
C ILE A 167 -12.83 -1.81 16.84
N PHE A 168 -13.63 -0.74 16.88
CA PHE A 168 -14.18 -0.20 18.12
C PHE A 168 -14.99 -1.27 18.87
N PHE A 169 -15.92 -1.98 18.23
CA PHE A 169 -16.68 -3.03 18.90
C PHE A 169 -15.79 -4.19 19.38
N LYS A 170 -14.73 -4.53 18.65
CA LYS A 170 -13.77 -5.56 19.06
C LYS A 170 -12.98 -5.17 20.32
N GLY A 171 -12.73 -3.89 20.57
CA GLY A 171 -12.16 -3.40 21.84
C GLY A 171 -13.21 -3.20 22.92
N ALA A 172 -14.36 -2.62 22.56
CA ALA A 172 -15.38 -2.17 23.50
C ALA A 172 -16.40 -3.24 23.91
N TRP A 173 -16.40 -4.46 23.34
CA TRP A 173 -17.41 -5.48 23.68
C TRP A 173 -17.37 -5.90 25.15
N LEU A 174 -16.18 -6.05 25.74
CA LEU A 174 -16.03 -6.46 27.14
C LEU A 174 -16.56 -5.38 28.11
N PRO A 175 -16.12 -4.10 28.04
CA PRO A 175 -16.69 -3.06 28.89
C PRO A 175 -18.19 -2.86 28.61
N SER A 176 -18.65 -3.01 27.37
CA SER A 176 -20.08 -2.93 27.04
C SER A 176 -20.88 -4.04 27.71
N LEU A 177 -20.41 -5.29 27.65
CA LEU A 177 -21.09 -6.45 28.27
C LEU A 177 -21.12 -6.32 29.79
N LEU A 178 -20.00 -5.92 30.41
CA LEU A 178 -19.94 -5.67 31.85
C LEU A 178 -20.88 -4.54 32.25
N LEU A 179 -20.91 -3.44 31.49
CA LEU A 179 -21.78 -2.30 31.77
C LEU A 179 -23.25 -2.68 31.64
N ILE A 180 -23.63 -3.43 30.59
CA ILE A 180 -24.99 -3.96 30.43
C ILE A 180 -25.34 -4.90 31.59
N SER A 181 -24.45 -5.81 31.99
CA SER A 181 -24.66 -6.73 33.11
C SER A 181 -24.90 -5.97 34.42
N VAL A 182 -24.09 -4.97 34.72
CA VAL A 182 -24.24 -4.12 35.92
C VAL A 182 -25.52 -3.29 35.85
N LEU A 183 -25.89 -2.76 34.69
CA LEU A 183 -27.14 -2.03 34.51
C LEU A 183 -28.38 -2.93 34.68
N LEU A 184 -28.36 -4.16 34.14
CA LEU A 184 -29.45 -5.12 34.31
C LEU A 184 -29.56 -5.58 35.77
N PHE A 185 -28.43 -5.86 36.42
CA PHE A 185 -28.39 -6.24 37.83
C PHE A 185 -28.90 -5.11 38.73
N SER A 186 -28.44 -3.87 38.52
CA SER A 186 -28.92 -2.71 39.26
C SER A 186 -30.41 -2.45 39.00
N ALA A 187 -30.88 -2.61 37.76
CA ALA A 187 -32.29 -2.46 37.41
C ALA A 187 -33.19 -3.49 38.10
N GLY A 188 -32.76 -4.75 38.21
CA GLY A 188 -33.48 -5.79 38.94
C GLY A 188 -33.50 -5.56 40.46
N LEU A 189 -32.48 -4.87 40.99
CA LEU A 189 -32.42 -4.47 42.39
C LEU A 189 -33.15 -3.15 42.68
N LEU A 190 -33.45 -2.30 41.70
CA LEU A 190 -34.13 -1.00 41.91
C LEU A 190 -35.32 -1.04 42.89
N PRO A 191 -36.24 -2.04 42.85
CA PRO A 191 -37.38 -2.08 43.77
C PRO A 191 -36.97 -2.28 45.25
N THR A 192 -36.00 -3.17 45.51
CA THR A 192 -35.52 -3.47 46.87
C THR A 192 -34.62 -2.37 47.41
N MET A 193 -33.87 -1.72 46.52
CA MET A 193 -32.94 -0.64 46.86
C MET A 193 -33.68 0.68 47.10
N PHE A 194 -34.78 0.96 46.38
CA PHE A 194 -35.63 2.12 46.60
C PHE A 194 -36.24 2.14 48.02
N GLU A 195 -36.73 1.01 48.51
CA GLU A 195 -37.23 0.90 49.90
C GLU A 195 -36.12 1.05 50.94
N ALA A 196 -34.93 0.49 50.67
CA ALA A 196 -33.81 0.51 51.59
C ALA A 196 -33.11 1.89 51.69
N ILE A 197 -33.04 2.67 50.61
CA ILE A 197 -32.46 4.02 50.59
C ILE A 197 -33.31 5.01 51.42
N PHE A 198 -34.64 4.91 51.36
CA PHE A 198 -35.53 5.75 52.17
C PHE A 198 -35.49 5.38 53.67
N LYS A 199 -35.24 4.11 54.01
CA LYS A 199 -35.17 3.64 55.40
C LYS A 199 -33.79 3.73 56.04
N ASN A 200 -32.70 3.61 55.27
CA ASN A 200 -31.37 3.43 55.83
C ASN A 200 -30.33 4.36 55.15
N LYS A 201 -29.84 5.37 55.88
CA LYS A 201 -28.88 6.40 55.42
C LYS A 201 -27.43 5.90 55.37
N GLN A 202 -27.19 4.65 54.96
CA GLN A 202 -25.83 4.09 54.89
C GLN A 202 -25.16 4.48 53.56
N PRO A 203 -23.87 4.89 53.55
CA PRO A 203 -23.19 5.36 52.34
C PRO A 203 -22.85 4.25 51.33
N ILE A 204 -23.10 2.97 51.65
CA ILE A 204 -22.79 1.79 50.81
C ILE A 204 -23.38 1.91 49.38
N TRP A 205 -24.49 2.64 49.25
CA TRP A 205 -25.17 2.91 48.00
C TRP A 205 -24.36 3.71 46.98
N SER A 206 -23.48 4.62 47.44
CA SER A 206 -22.67 5.44 46.53
C SER A 206 -21.63 4.62 45.76
N LEU A 207 -21.13 3.54 46.37
CA LEU A 207 -20.12 2.65 45.77
C LEU A 207 -20.68 1.84 44.60
N VAL A 208 -21.99 1.50 44.64
CA VAL A 208 -22.68 0.79 43.56
C VAL A 208 -22.72 1.63 42.27
N TYR A 209 -22.79 2.96 42.37
CA TYR A 209 -22.79 3.86 41.22
C TYR A 209 -21.39 4.17 40.67
N LEU A 210 -20.32 3.90 41.43
CA LEU A 210 -18.94 4.10 40.95
C LEU A 210 -18.51 3.02 39.95
N ILE A 211 -19.03 1.79 40.09
CA ILE A 211 -18.73 0.69 39.17
C ILE A 211 -19.17 0.98 37.72
N PRO A 212 -20.45 1.33 37.43
CA PRO A 212 -20.87 1.65 36.08
C PRO A 212 -20.17 2.91 35.54
N LEU A 213 -19.82 3.88 36.40
CA LEU A 213 -19.04 5.04 36.00
C LEU A 213 -17.63 4.64 35.53
N GLY A 214 -16.94 3.77 36.26
CA GLY A 214 -15.63 3.25 35.86
C GLY A 214 -15.68 2.48 34.53
N LEU A 215 -16.69 1.64 34.35
CA LEU A 215 -16.92 0.92 33.08
C LEU A 215 -17.25 1.86 31.93
N PHE A 216 -18.03 2.92 32.19
CA PHE A 216 -18.33 3.95 31.19
C PHE A 216 -17.09 4.75 30.81
N LEU A 217 -16.23 5.11 31.77
CA LEU A 217 -14.96 5.78 31.49
C LEU A 217 -14.01 4.90 30.67
N TRP A 218 -13.97 3.59 30.95
CA TRP A 218 -13.22 2.65 30.12
C TRP A 218 -13.80 2.56 28.70
N TRP A 219 -15.13 2.45 28.56
CA TRP A 219 -15.77 2.48 27.25
C TRP A 219 -15.49 3.79 26.49
N LEU A 220 -15.51 4.92 27.18
CA LEU A 220 -15.22 6.23 26.61
C LEU A 220 -13.75 6.34 26.18
N TYR A 221 -12.83 5.74 26.95
CA TYR A 221 -11.42 5.65 26.59
C TYR A 221 -11.24 4.92 25.25
N GLU A 222 -11.82 3.72 25.10
CA GLU A 222 -11.77 2.93 23.85
C GLU A 222 -12.39 3.70 22.67
N TYR A 223 -13.48 4.43 22.92
CA TYR A 223 -14.12 5.25 21.90
C TYR A 223 -13.24 6.42 21.44
N MET A 224 -12.60 7.11 22.39
CA MET A 224 -11.72 8.23 22.07
C MET A 224 -10.47 7.76 21.34
N ASP A 225 -9.87 6.65 21.73
CA ASP A 225 -8.71 6.05 21.06
C ASP A 225 -9.05 5.71 19.60
N TRP A 226 -10.13 4.96 19.36
CA TRP A 226 -10.60 4.63 18.01
C TRP A 226 -10.92 5.86 17.15
N ARG A 227 -11.55 6.90 17.74
CA ARG A 227 -11.95 8.11 17.01
C ARG A 227 -10.76 8.95 16.57
N ASN A 228 -9.68 8.95 17.35
CA ASN A 228 -8.53 9.83 17.16
C ASN A 228 -7.56 9.34 16.09
N ASP A 229 -7.57 8.04 15.80
CA ASP A 229 -6.63 7.44 14.85
C ASP A 229 -7.01 7.72 13.40
N ILE A 230 -6.05 8.25 12.65
CA ILE A 230 -6.27 8.72 11.28
C ILE A 230 -5.05 8.37 10.42
N TYR A 231 -5.33 7.74 9.27
CA TYR A 231 -4.35 7.50 8.22
C TYR A 231 -4.60 8.48 7.06
N ARG A 232 -3.55 9.06 6.47
CA ARG A 232 -3.68 9.95 5.32
C ARG A 232 -2.72 9.58 4.21
N VAL A 233 -3.22 9.60 2.98
CA VAL A 233 -2.43 9.47 1.75
C VAL A 233 -2.50 10.79 1.02
N THR A 234 -1.41 11.55 1.02
CA THR A 234 -1.28 12.83 0.31
C THR A 234 -0.61 12.62 -1.04
N ARG A 235 -0.20 13.70 -1.72
CA ARG A 235 0.51 13.65 -3.02
C ARG A 235 1.83 12.96 -2.96
N ASN A 236 2.65 13.33 -2.00
CA ASN A 236 4.04 12.91 -1.91
C ASN A 236 4.33 12.06 -0.67
N GLN A 237 3.40 11.97 0.29
CA GLN A 237 3.64 11.27 1.55
C GLN A 237 2.43 10.46 2.02
N ILE A 238 2.72 9.38 2.75
CA ILE A 238 1.77 8.67 3.60
C ILE A 238 1.99 9.15 5.04
N ILE A 239 0.91 9.26 5.80
CA ILE A 239 0.91 9.71 7.19
C ILE A 239 0.09 8.72 8.00
N ASP A 240 0.68 8.29 9.11
CA ASP A 240 0.08 7.47 10.15
C ASP A 240 0.11 8.27 11.46
N ARG A 241 -1.08 8.62 11.97
CA ARG A 241 -1.25 9.36 13.22
C ARG A 241 -2.15 8.59 14.18
N GLU A 242 -1.57 8.16 15.28
CA GLU A 242 -2.26 7.49 16.37
C GLU A 242 -2.20 8.36 17.63
N LYS A 243 -3.32 8.51 18.32
CA LYS A 243 -3.39 9.39 19.50
C LYS A 243 -4.28 8.81 20.60
N SER A 244 -3.63 8.35 21.66
CA SER A 244 -4.34 7.93 22.87
C SER A 244 -4.81 9.13 23.71
N PRO A 245 -5.99 9.05 24.35
CA PRO A 245 -6.62 10.19 25.03
C PRO A 245 -5.81 10.85 26.16
N PHE A 246 -5.07 10.05 26.93
CA PHE A 246 -4.27 10.50 28.08
C PHE A 246 -2.81 10.00 27.98
N GLY A 247 -2.36 9.71 26.76
CA GLY A 247 -1.13 8.94 26.54
C GLY A 247 -0.25 9.52 25.43
N LYS A 248 0.36 8.60 24.68
CA LYS A 248 1.34 8.93 23.64
C LYS A 248 0.63 9.34 22.35
N GLU A 249 1.25 10.27 21.63
CA GLU A 249 0.91 10.58 20.24
C GLU A 249 2.04 10.04 19.36
N SER A 250 1.69 9.19 18.41
CA SER A 250 2.62 8.66 17.40
C SER A 250 2.29 9.32 16.07
N PHE A 251 3.24 10.06 15.52
CA PHE A 251 3.14 10.65 14.19
C PHE A 251 4.28 10.13 13.34
N ARG A 252 3.95 9.36 12.30
CA ARG A 252 4.91 8.83 11.35
C ARG A 252 4.52 9.27 9.95
N SER A 253 5.49 9.74 9.18
CA SER A 253 5.29 10.11 7.78
C SER A 253 6.38 9.51 6.92
N ALA A 254 6.04 9.08 5.71
CA ALA A 254 7.03 8.60 4.75
C ALA A 254 6.69 9.04 3.33
N PRO A 255 7.71 9.34 2.49
CA PRO A 255 7.48 9.67 1.09
C PRO A 255 6.90 8.47 0.32
N VAL A 256 5.89 8.72 -0.51
CA VAL A 256 5.29 7.72 -1.40
C VAL A 256 6.30 7.18 -2.40
N ALA A 257 7.26 8.01 -2.85
CA ALA A 257 8.34 7.61 -3.74
C ALA A 257 9.22 6.48 -3.16
N ASN A 258 9.36 6.43 -1.82
CA ASN A 258 10.21 5.47 -1.13
C ASN A 258 9.49 4.15 -0.80
N ILE A 259 8.21 3.99 -1.19
CA ILE A 259 7.47 2.75 -0.97
C ILE A 259 8.07 1.64 -1.82
N GLN A 260 8.47 0.55 -1.18
CA GLN A 260 9.14 -0.59 -1.80
C GLN A 260 8.20 -1.75 -2.08
N SER A 261 7.27 -1.98 -1.16
CA SER A 261 6.19 -2.94 -1.33
C SER A 261 4.93 -2.50 -0.61
N LEU A 262 3.81 -2.97 -1.13
CA LEU A 262 2.48 -2.64 -0.65
C LEU A 262 1.66 -3.93 -0.59
N GLY A 263 1.00 -4.18 0.53
CA GLY A 263 0.17 -5.36 0.69
C GLY A 263 -1.06 -5.08 1.53
N HIS A 264 -2.07 -5.93 1.42
CA HIS A 264 -3.19 -5.90 2.33
C HIS A 264 -3.66 -7.29 2.73
N LYS A 265 -4.29 -7.38 3.90
CA LYS A 265 -4.81 -8.62 4.46
C LYS A 265 -6.19 -8.37 5.09
N ILE A 266 -7.16 -9.19 4.72
CA ILE A 266 -8.49 -9.23 5.33
C ILE A 266 -8.56 -10.45 6.24
N PRO A 267 -8.56 -10.29 7.58
CA PRO A 267 -8.57 -11.42 8.51
C PRO A 267 -9.98 -11.95 8.78
N GLY A 268 -10.14 -13.27 8.68
CA GLY A 268 -11.31 -14.01 9.14
C GLY A 268 -12.58 -13.80 8.31
N LEU A 269 -13.63 -14.52 8.71
CA LEU A 269 -14.94 -14.45 8.05
C LEU A 269 -15.63 -13.10 8.26
N ILE A 270 -15.54 -12.54 9.48
CA ILE A 270 -16.15 -11.25 9.81
C ILE A 270 -15.48 -10.12 9.01
N GLY A 271 -14.15 -10.15 8.88
CA GLY A 271 -13.41 -9.21 8.04
C GLY A 271 -13.81 -9.33 6.57
N LEU A 272 -14.05 -10.55 6.07
CA LEU A 272 -14.51 -10.78 4.70
C LEU A 272 -15.93 -10.23 4.45
N ILE A 273 -16.85 -10.43 5.39
CA ILE A 273 -18.24 -9.96 5.29
C ILE A 273 -18.30 -8.42 5.35
N LEU A 274 -17.54 -7.82 6.26
CA LEU A 274 -17.52 -6.38 6.46
C LEU A 274 -16.55 -5.64 5.50
N ASN A 275 -15.74 -6.38 4.74
CA ASN A 275 -14.62 -5.89 3.94
C ASN A 275 -13.69 -4.99 4.77
N VAL A 276 -13.17 -5.51 5.88
CA VAL A 276 -12.29 -4.80 6.81
C VAL A 276 -10.98 -5.57 6.94
N GLY A 277 -9.86 -4.85 6.83
CA GLY A 277 -8.54 -5.44 6.97
C GLY A 277 -7.44 -4.40 7.08
N ASP A 278 -6.21 -4.87 7.03
CA ASP A 278 -5.01 -4.08 7.31
C ASP A 278 -4.19 -3.91 6.02
N VAL A 279 -3.62 -2.72 5.81
CA VAL A 279 -2.72 -2.44 4.68
C VAL A 279 -1.31 -2.25 5.20
N HIS A 280 -0.36 -3.03 4.69
CA HIS A 280 1.04 -3.00 5.06
C HIS A 280 1.82 -2.28 3.96
N ILE A 281 2.55 -1.24 4.34
CA ILE A 281 3.31 -0.39 3.43
C ILE A 281 4.75 -0.35 3.93
N ASN A 282 5.66 -0.92 3.15
CA ASN A 282 7.06 -1.00 3.52
C ASN A 282 7.85 0.14 2.85
N VAL A 283 8.50 0.99 3.66
CA VAL A 283 9.21 2.19 3.23
C VAL A 283 10.59 2.28 3.87
N GLY A 284 11.67 2.15 3.09
CA GLY A 284 13.03 2.15 3.65
C GLY A 284 13.19 1.05 4.70
N ASP A 285 13.59 1.37 5.93
CA ASP A 285 13.67 0.39 7.04
C ASP A 285 12.39 0.29 7.88
N ALA A 286 11.35 1.07 7.56
CA ALA A 286 10.13 1.16 8.36
C ALA A 286 8.93 0.48 7.68
N THR A 287 8.09 -0.16 8.49
CA THR A 287 6.78 -0.67 8.07
C THR A 287 5.67 0.20 8.65
N PHE A 288 4.83 0.73 7.77
CA PHE A 288 3.60 1.44 8.09
C PHE A 288 2.42 0.47 7.94
N THR A 289 1.48 0.53 8.87
CA THR A 289 0.31 -0.34 8.84
C THR A 289 -0.94 0.52 9.02
N PHE A 290 -1.88 0.43 8.08
CA PHE A 290 -3.20 1.03 8.24
C PHE A 290 -4.17 -0.04 8.72
N ASP A 291 -4.49 -0.02 10.01
CA ASP A 291 -5.21 -1.10 10.67
C ASP A 291 -6.74 -0.95 10.57
N GLY A 292 -7.41 -2.06 10.26
CA GLY A 292 -8.84 -2.23 10.09
C GLY A 292 -9.53 -1.11 9.30
N VAL A 293 -8.91 -0.74 8.18
CA VAL A 293 -9.52 0.13 7.19
C VAL A 293 -10.65 -0.61 6.48
N HIS A 294 -11.68 0.14 6.09
CA HIS A 294 -12.71 -0.38 5.21
C HIS A 294 -12.16 -0.47 3.79
N ASP A 295 -12.41 -1.60 3.14
CA ASP A 295 -11.97 -1.90 1.80
C ASP A 295 -10.45 -1.69 1.60
N PRO A 296 -9.61 -2.55 2.20
CA PRO A 296 -8.17 -2.40 2.10
C PRO A 296 -7.65 -2.57 0.67
N ALA A 297 -8.43 -3.18 -0.22
CA ALA A 297 -8.12 -3.23 -1.66
C ALA A 297 -8.21 -1.84 -2.31
N LEU A 298 -9.21 -1.03 -1.95
CA LEU A 298 -9.33 0.36 -2.40
C LEU A 298 -8.18 1.22 -1.87
N VAL A 299 -7.82 1.07 -0.60
CA VAL A 299 -6.68 1.78 0.00
C VAL A 299 -5.38 1.43 -0.72
N HIS A 300 -5.14 0.14 -0.96
CA HIS A 300 -4.01 -0.34 -1.74
C HIS A 300 -4.00 0.31 -3.14
N GLN A 301 -5.13 0.30 -3.85
CA GLN A 301 -5.23 0.90 -5.18
C GLN A 301 -4.94 2.40 -5.17
N ASP A 302 -5.42 3.14 -4.17
CA ASP A 302 -5.18 4.57 -4.05
C ASP A 302 -3.70 4.89 -3.79
N VAL A 303 -3.00 4.09 -2.97
CA VAL A 303 -1.56 4.23 -2.73
C VAL A 303 -0.76 3.84 -3.98
N SER A 304 -1.07 2.71 -4.59
CA SER A 304 -0.40 2.26 -5.83
C SER A 304 -0.55 3.27 -6.95
N ARG A 305 -1.75 3.83 -7.15
CA ARG A 305 -1.98 4.88 -8.15
C ARG A 305 -1.13 6.10 -7.86
N ARG A 306 -1.00 6.51 -6.60
CA ARG A 306 -0.14 7.65 -6.23
C ARG A 306 1.34 7.37 -6.53
N MET A 307 1.82 6.15 -6.29
CA MET A 307 3.19 5.74 -6.62
C MET A 307 3.47 5.76 -8.12
N GLU A 308 2.45 5.48 -8.93
CA GLU A 308 2.53 5.55 -10.40
C GLU A 308 2.52 7.00 -10.88
N GLU A 309 1.57 7.83 -10.40
CA GLU A 309 1.47 9.26 -10.71
C GLU A 309 2.76 10.01 -10.37
N LEU A 310 3.30 9.80 -9.16
CA LEU A 310 4.57 10.43 -8.75
C LEU A 310 5.75 9.94 -9.58
N GLY A 311 5.83 8.63 -9.86
CA GLY A 311 6.91 8.09 -10.67
C GLY A 311 6.92 8.66 -12.08
N ALA A 312 5.74 8.88 -12.67
CA ALA A 312 5.60 9.53 -13.97
C ALA A 312 6.01 11.02 -13.91
N GLU A 313 5.60 11.74 -12.86
CA GLU A 313 5.97 13.15 -12.65
C GLU A 313 7.49 13.32 -12.46
N GLU A 314 8.11 12.50 -11.61
CA GLU A 314 9.57 12.49 -11.37
C GLU A 314 10.36 12.20 -12.64
N GLU A 315 9.91 11.24 -13.46
CA GLU A 315 10.56 10.92 -14.73
C GLU A 315 10.46 12.11 -15.70
N SER A 316 9.28 12.73 -15.82
CA SER A 316 9.08 13.90 -16.69
C SER A 316 9.90 15.13 -16.26
N ALA A 317 10.01 15.34 -14.94
CA ALA A 317 10.80 16.41 -14.37
C ALA A 317 12.31 16.17 -14.59
N ARG A 318 12.77 14.92 -14.41
CA ARG A 318 14.17 14.54 -14.65
C ARG A 318 14.54 14.76 -16.11
N VAL A 319 13.71 14.31 -17.04
CA VAL A 319 13.91 14.52 -18.49
C VAL A 319 14.00 16.01 -18.82
N THR A 320 13.11 16.84 -18.26
CA THR A 320 13.12 18.29 -18.50
C THR A 320 14.37 18.96 -17.94
N GLN A 321 14.80 18.57 -16.73
CA GLN A 321 16.03 19.09 -16.11
C GLN A 321 17.28 18.68 -16.89
N GLU A 322 17.33 17.42 -17.33
CA GLU A 322 18.40 16.90 -18.18
C GLU A 322 18.49 17.67 -19.50
N HIS A 323 17.36 17.93 -20.16
CA HIS A 323 17.30 18.75 -21.37
C HIS A 323 17.91 20.14 -21.17
N GLY A 324 17.55 20.83 -20.07
CA GLY A 324 18.10 22.14 -19.76
C GLY A 324 19.61 22.12 -19.54
N ARG A 325 20.12 21.12 -18.80
CA ARG A 325 21.55 20.99 -18.51
C ARG A 325 22.37 20.63 -19.76
N MET A 326 21.84 19.77 -20.62
CA MET A 326 22.46 19.42 -21.90
C MET A 326 22.54 20.63 -22.81
N ALA A 327 21.48 21.46 -22.84
CA ALA A 327 21.49 22.68 -23.61
C ALA A 327 22.64 23.61 -23.17
N THR A 328 22.76 23.85 -21.86
CA THR A 328 23.87 24.66 -21.33
C THR A 328 25.25 24.11 -21.70
N TRP A 329 25.47 22.80 -21.65
CA TRP A 329 26.76 22.21 -22.03
C TRP A 329 27.09 22.38 -23.52
N LEU A 330 26.09 22.26 -24.38
CA LEU A 330 26.26 22.42 -25.82
C LEU A 330 26.51 23.88 -26.21
N ASP A 331 25.88 24.83 -25.52
CA ASP A 331 26.15 26.26 -25.69
C ASP A 331 27.59 26.58 -25.26
N ILE A 332 28.03 26.10 -24.09
CA ILE A 332 29.42 26.25 -23.62
C ILE A 332 30.41 25.63 -24.62
N TYR A 333 30.13 24.43 -25.12
CA TYR A 333 30.99 23.78 -26.11
C TYR A 333 31.04 24.57 -27.43
N HIS A 334 29.91 25.11 -27.89
CA HIS A 334 29.85 25.92 -29.10
C HIS A 334 30.65 27.23 -28.94
N ASP A 335 30.55 27.89 -27.79
CA ASP A 335 31.29 29.12 -27.49
C ASP A 335 32.81 28.87 -27.41
N GLU A 336 33.24 27.82 -26.70
CA GLU A 336 34.65 27.43 -26.61
C GLU A 336 35.25 27.07 -27.97
N THR A 337 34.52 26.30 -28.79
CA THR A 337 34.99 25.93 -30.14
C THR A 337 35.03 27.11 -31.11
N LYS A 338 34.15 28.11 -30.94
CA LYS A 338 34.17 29.34 -31.74
C LYS A 338 35.32 30.25 -31.34
N ASN A 339 35.58 30.42 -30.03
CA ASN A 339 36.68 31.23 -29.52
C ASN A 339 38.07 30.63 -29.81
N ASN A 340 38.16 29.30 -29.92
CA ASN A 340 39.41 28.59 -30.16
C ASN A 340 39.64 28.23 -31.64
N ARG A 341 38.86 28.79 -32.58
CA ARG A 341 39.24 28.75 -34.01
C ARG A 341 40.46 29.65 -34.19
N PRO A 342 41.61 29.12 -34.64
CA PRO A 342 42.69 29.97 -35.12
C PRO A 342 42.08 30.85 -36.20
N THR A 343 42.33 32.16 -36.15
CA THR A 343 42.22 33.00 -37.35
C THR A 343 43.07 32.31 -38.40
N GLU A 344 42.41 31.62 -39.33
CA GLU A 344 43.02 31.02 -40.49
C GLU A 344 43.68 32.18 -41.24
N ASP A 345 45.02 32.18 -41.24
CA ASP A 345 45.86 33.09 -42.00
C ASP A 345 45.28 33.19 -43.41
N ASP A 346 44.89 34.41 -43.79
CA ASP A 346 44.53 34.78 -45.15
C ASP A 346 45.74 34.51 -46.08
N PRO A 347 45.68 33.53 -47.00
CA PRO A 347 46.75 33.30 -47.95
C PRO A 347 46.23 33.66 -49.34
N ASP A 348 45.99 34.94 -49.62
CA ASP A 348 45.93 35.47 -50.98
C ASP A 348 47.01 36.57 -51.11
N ILE A 349 48.20 36.26 -51.64
CA ILE A 349 48.57 36.09 -53.06
C ILE A 349 48.57 37.44 -53.83
N ASN A 350 49.81 37.88 -54.11
CA ASN A 350 50.32 38.88 -55.08
C ASN A 350 50.00 40.37 -54.90
#